data_AF-A0A7K2HWV7-F1
#
_entry.id   AF-A0A7K2HWV7-F1
#
_cell.length_a   1.000
_cell.length_b   1.000
_cell.length_c   1.000
_cell.angle_alpha   90.00
_cell.angle_beta   90.00
_cell.angle_gamma   90.00
#
_symmetry.space_group_name_H-M   'P 1'
#
loop_
_entity.id
_entity.type
_entity.pdbx_description
1 polymer ?
#
loop_
_entity_poly.entity_id
_entity_poly.type
_entity_poly.pdbx_seq_one_letter_code
_entity_poly.pdbx_strand_id
1 'polypeptide(L)'
;MNTKAGAVDNDELILLDLTSAERDFLFHGLIEWGGPGRMSDALAIAIGFDDAEDFRASKGVLADAILDGTGLSAQDWRRALAAAEICFASDTLGVGLEWEDVGVTSDEVTFEAMRSVQIKVTTHHIA
;
A
#
# COMPACT_ATOMS: atom_id res chain seq x y z
N MET A 1 -33.82 -1.82 -16.60
CA MET A 1 -32.84 -1.68 -15.50
C MET A 1 -31.46 -1.68 -16.14
N ASN A 2 -30.77 -0.55 -16.06
CA ASN A 2 -29.59 -0.27 -16.86
C ASN A 2 -28.34 -0.80 -16.14
N THR A 3 -27.71 -1.82 -16.72
CA THR A 3 -26.42 -2.35 -16.32
C THR A 3 -25.37 -1.30 -16.65
N LYS A 4 -24.86 -0.58 -15.63
CA LYS A 4 -23.55 0.06 -15.80
C LYS A 4 -22.51 -1.05 -15.62
N ALA A 5 -22.06 -1.61 -16.73
CA ALA A 5 -20.69 -2.07 -16.82
C ALA A 5 -19.83 -0.85 -16.47
N GLY A 6 -19.27 -0.85 -15.26
CA GLY A 6 -18.24 0.11 -14.90
C GLY A 6 -17.12 -0.05 -15.93
N ALA A 7 -16.80 1.03 -16.63
CA ALA A 7 -15.67 1.06 -17.54
C ALA A 7 -14.45 0.57 -16.73
N VAL A 8 -13.80 -0.49 -17.21
CA VAL A 8 -12.46 -0.83 -16.75
C VAL A 8 -11.61 0.33 -17.21
N ASP A 9 -11.26 1.22 -16.27
CA ASP A 9 -10.23 2.21 -16.56
C ASP A 9 -8.98 1.39 -16.87
N ASN A 10 -8.52 1.46 -18.12
CA ASN A 10 -7.24 0.85 -18.50
C ASN A 10 -6.15 1.76 -17.98
N ASP A 11 -6.09 1.92 -16.66
CA ASP A 11 -4.94 2.52 -16.02
C ASP A 11 -3.73 1.68 -16.41
N GLU A 12 -2.78 2.33 -17.07
CA GLU A 12 -1.53 1.71 -17.47
C GLU A 12 -0.86 1.11 -16.22
N LEU A 13 -0.62 -0.21 -16.25
CA LEU A 13 0.06 -0.89 -15.16
C LEU A 13 1.54 -0.51 -15.19
N ILE A 14 2.00 0.09 -14.11
CA ILE A 14 3.38 0.52 -13.93
C ILE A 14 4.12 -0.58 -13.18
N LEU A 15 5.15 -1.12 -13.81
CA LEU A 15 6.07 -2.07 -13.19
C LEU A 15 7.21 -1.31 -12.52
N LEU A 16 7.30 -1.42 -11.19
CA LEU A 16 8.45 -0.96 -10.44
C LEU A 16 9.39 -2.14 -10.21
N ASP A 17 10.68 -1.95 -10.49
CA ASP A 17 11.72 -2.91 -10.14
C ASP A 17 11.95 -2.87 -8.63
N LEU A 18 11.24 -3.73 -7.88
CA LEU A 18 11.29 -3.80 -6.43
C LEU A 18 12.29 -4.84 -5.92
N THR A 19 13.13 -4.42 -4.98
CA THR A 19 13.95 -5.34 -4.18
C THR A 19 13.06 -6.15 -3.21
N SER A 20 13.61 -7.21 -2.62
CA SER A 20 12.85 -7.99 -1.62
C SER A 20 12.42 -7.15 -0.42
N ALA A 21 13.30 -6.29 0.12
CA ALA A 21 12.97 -5.42 1.25
C ALA A 21 11.85 -4.41 0.94
N GLU A 22 11.84 -3.87 -0.28
CA GLU A 22 10.79 -2.94 -0.73
C GLU A 22 9.44 -3.65 -0.93
N ARG A 23 9.48 -4.87 -1.47
CA ARG A 23 8.31 -5.73 -1.63
C ARG A 23 7.74 -6.11 -0.26
N ASP A 24 8.60 -6.50 0.68
CA ASP A 24 8.21 -6.87 2.04
C ASP A 24 7.61 -5.67 2.80
N PHE A 25 8.23 -4.49 2.70
CA PHE A 25 7.70 -3.25 3.28
C PHE A 25 6.28 -2.96 2.80
N LEU A 26 6.05 -3.00 1.48
CA LEU A 26 4.74 -2.73 0.90
C LEU A 26 3.71 -3.81 1.24
N PHE A 27 4.12 -5.08 1.21
CA PHE A 27 3.25 -6.20 1.56
C PHE A 27 2.76 -6.08 3.01
N HIS A 28 3.67 -6.06 3.99
CA HIS A 28 3.29 -5.96 5.40
C HIS A 28 2.52 -4.67 5.68
N GLY A 29 2.94 -3.56 5.06
CA GLY A 29 2.26 -2.28 5.13
C GLY A 29 0.79 -2.30 4.67
N LEU A 30 0.37 -3.31 3.89
CA LEU A 30 -1.02 -3.53 3.48
C LEU A 30 -1.75 -4.58 4.33
N ILE A 31 -1.07 -5.60 4.85
CA ILE A 31 -1.76 -6.70 5.54
C ILE A 31 -2.05 -6.37 7.01
N GLU A 32 -1.18 -5.62 7.69
CA GLU A 32 -1.17 -5.44 9.16
C GLU A 32 -2.27 -4.52 9.73
N TRP A 33 -3.20 -4.05 8.89
CA TRP A 33 -4.36 -3.24 9.29
C TRP A 33 -5.47 -4.01 10.04
N GLY A 34 -5.18 -5.19 10.59
CA GLY A 34 -6.14 -6.11 11.21
C GLY A 34 -6.34 -5.96 12.73
N GLY A 35 -5.50 -5.16 13.40
CA GLY A 35 -5.44 -5.01 14.87
C GLY A 35 -6.03 -3.69 15.40
N PRO A 36 -5.53 -3.12 16.52
CA PRO A 36 -5.97 -1.81 17.03
C PRO A 36 -5.74 -0.66 16.03
N GLY A 37 -4.78 -0.79 15.12
CA GLY A 37 -4.59 0.10 13.95
C GLY A 37 -5.63 -0.08 12.84
N ARG A 38 -6.91 -0.33 13.19
CA ARG A 38 -7.99 -0.51 12.20
C ARG A 38 -8.06 0.68 11.26
N MET A 39 -7.99 0.43 9.95
CA MET A 39 -8.25 1.44 8.95
C MET A 39 -9.63 2.07 9.21
N SER A 40 -9.67 3.38 9.37
CA SER A 40 -10.91 4.15 9.51
C SER A 40 -11.32 4.74 8.17
N ASP A 41 -12.62 5.00 7.97
CA ASP A 41 -13.10 5.61 6.72
C ASP A 41 -12.40 6.95 6.44
N ALA A 42 -12.21 7.78 7.47
CA ALA A 42 -11.54 9.08 7.32
C ALA A 42 -10.10 8.93 6.83
N LEU A 43 -9.38 7.92 7.34
CA LEU A 43 -8.01 7.65 6.91
C LEU A 43 -7.96 7.03 5.51
N ALA A 44 -8.84 6.07 5.22
CA ALA A 44 -8.95 5.44 3.92
C ALA A 44 -9.22 6.47 2.81
N ILE A 45 -10.16 7.38 3.06
CA ILE A 45 -10.44 8.53 2.17
C ILE A 45 -9.22 9.43 2.02
N ALA A 46 -8.52 9.74 3.12
CA ALA A 46 -7.34 10.61 3.08
C ALA A 46 -6.20 10.03 2.24
N ILE A 47 -6.07 8.70 2.15
CA ILE A 47 -5.02 8.02 1.38
C ILE A 47 -5.51 7.52 0.00
N GLY A 48 -6.75 7.84 -0.38
CA GLY A 48 -7.26 7.66 -1.75
C GLY A 48 -8.08 6.38 -2.01
N PHE A 49 -8.61 5.75 -0.97
CA PHE A 49 -9.69 4.75 -1.07
C PHE A 49 -11.06 5.42 -0.90
N ASP A 50 -12.14 4.72 -1.26
CA ASP A 50 -13.50 5.26 -1.07
C ASP A 50 -13.92 5.26 0.40
N ASP A 51 -13.56 4.22 1.14
CA ASP A 51 -13.80 4.03 2.58
C ASP A 51 -12.95 2.87 3.12
N ALA A 52 -13.11 2.52 4.41
CA ALA A 52 -12.37 1.41 5.00
C ALA A 52 -12.77 0.03 4.42
N GLU A 53 -13.98 -0.10 3.87
CA GLU A 53 -14.42 -1.34 3.23
C GLU A 53 -13.75 -1.53 1.86
N ASP A 54 -13.65 -0.46 1.05
CA ASP A 54 -12.88 -0.45 -0.20
C ASP A 54 -11.41 -0.79 0.07
N PHE A 55 -10.78 -0.18 1.08
CA PHE A 55 -9.44 -0.57 1.51
C PHE A 55 -9.36 -2.06 1.85
N ARG A 56 -10.29 -2.58 2.66
CA ARG A 56 -10.31 -3.99 3.07
C ARG A 56 -10.49 -4.95 1.88
N ALA A 57 -11.31 -4.57 0.91
CA ALA A 57 -11.54 -5.34 -0.31
C ALA A 57 -10.33 -5.31 -1.25
N SER A 58 -9.65 -4.17 -1.32
CA SER A 58 -8.53 -3.93 -2.24
C SER A 58 -7.18 -4.43 -1.72
N LYS A 59 -6.91 -4.38 -0.40
CA LYS A 59 -5.55 -4.61 0.17
C LYS A 59 -4.93 -5.96 -0.21
N GLY A 60 -5.75 -7.01 -0.30
CA GLY A 60 -5.28 -8.34 -0.70
C GLY A 60 -4.86 -8.39 -2.17
N VAL A 61 -5.68 -7.83 -3.05
CA VAL A 61 -5.38 -7.76 -4.50
C VAL A 61 -4.12 -6.93 -4.76
N LEU A 62 -3.98 -5.79 -4.07
CA LEU A 62 -2.79 -4.94 -4.17
C LEU A 62 -1.54 -5.68 -3.69
N ALA A 63 -1.63 -6.37 -2.55
CA ALA A 63 -0.52 -7.13 -2.00
C ALA A 63 -0.09 -8.27 -2.93
N ASP A 64 -1.04 -9.04 -3.48
CA ASP A 64 -0.76 -10.11 -4.44
C ASP A 64 -0.07 -9.56 -5.70
N ALA A 65 -0.54 -8.42 -6.23
CA ALA A 65 0.07 -7.80 -7.40
C ALA A 65 1.51 -7.32 -7.15
N ILE A 66 1.81 -6.81 -5.95
CA ILE A 66 3.16 -6.42 -5.52
C ILE A 66 4.06 -7.65 -5.37
N LEU A 67 3.54 -8.74 -4.79
CA LEU A 67 4.28 -9.98 -4.63
C LEU A 67 4.62 -10.62 -5.98
N ASP A 68 3.63 -10.71 -6.86
CA ASP A 68 3.76 -11.33 -8.18
C ASP A 68 4.48 -10.43 -9.19
N GLY A 69 4.68 -9.15 -8.88
CA GLY A 69 5.33 -8.18 -9.77
C GLY A 69 4.51 -7.92 -11.03
N THR A 70 3.18 -7.99 -10.95
CA THR A 70 2.27 -7.77 -12.10
C THR A 70 2.03 -6.29 -12.40
N GLY A 71 2.50 -5.41 -11.50
CA GLY A 71 2.35 -3.97 -11.62
C GLY A 71 1.02 -3.48 -11.04
N LEU A 72 0.97 -2.19 -10.74
CA LEU A 72 -0.20 -1.52 -10.22
C LEU A 72 -0.51 -0.29 -11.09
N SER A 73 -1.76 0.18 -11.02
CA SER A 73 -2.05 1.50 -11.54
C SER A 73 -1.24 2.55 -10.80
N ALA A 74 -1.14 3.70 -11.46
CA ALA A 74 -0.63 4.92 -10.88
C ALA A 74 -1.28 5.24 -9.51
N GLN A 75 -2.61 5.22 -9.44
CA GLN A 75 -3.35 5.46 -8.21
C GLN A 75 -3.06 4.39 -7.14
N ASP A 76 -3.00 3.13 -7.56
CA ASP A 76 -2.76 1.98 -6.70
C ASP A 76 -1.39 2.03 -6.03
N TRP A 77 -0.35 2.44 -6.77
CA TRP A 77 0.96 2.67 -6.18
C TRP A 77 0.94 3.74 -5.08
N ARG A 78 0.24 4.87 -5.32
CA ARG A 78 0.15 5.96 -4.34
C ARG A 78 -0.58 5.53 -3.08
N ARG A 79 -1.75 4.89 -3.21
CA ARG A 79 -2.55 4.46 -2.06
C ARG A 79 -1.89 3.30 -1.29
N ALA A 80 -1.20 2.38 -1.98
CA ALA A 80 -0.43 1.32 -1.35
C ALA A 80 0.78 1.86 -0.57
N LEU A 81 1.54 2.79 -1.16
CA LEU A 81 2.66 3.44 -0.48
C LEU A 81 2.19 4.20 0.75
N ALA A 82 1.14 5.02 0.64
CA ALA A 82 0.60 5.78 1.76
C ALA A 82 0.11 4.87 2.90
N ALA A 83 -0.58 3.76 2.59
CA ALA A 83 -0.96 2.78 3.59
C ALA A 83 0.27 2.17 4.28
N ALA A 84 1.28 1.76 3.52
CA ALA A 84 2.49 1.16 4.09
C ALA A 84 3.27 2.13 4.98
N GLU A 85 3.42 3.39 4.56
CA GLU A 85 4.09 4.44 5.33
C GLU A 85 3.41 4.69 6.68
N ILE A 86 2.08 4.79 6.70
CA ILE A 86 1.34 5.04 7.94
C ILE A 86 1.36 3.81 8.85
N CYS A 87 1.23 2.63 8.26
CA CYS A 87 1.30 1.36 8.98
C CYS A 87 2.62 1.21 9.73
N PHE A 88 3.73 1.52 9.07
CA PHE A 88 5.09 1.48 9.62
C PHE A 88 5.40 2.64 10.58
N ALA A 89 5.15 3.89 10.17
CA ALA A 89 5.69 5.05 10.88
C ALA A 89 4.83 5.54 12.06
N SER A 90 3.58 5.07 12.19
CA SER A 90 2.65 5.56 13.21
C SER A 90 2.15 4.44 14.11
N ASP A 91 2.40 4.55 15.41
CA ASP A 91 1.77 3.69 16.42
C ASP A 91 0.32 4.10 16.73
N THR A 92 -0.01 5.38 16.54
CA THR A 92 -1.36 5.90 16.81
C THR A 92 -2.37 5.54 15.73
N LEU A 93 -1.90 5.26 14.51
CA LEU A 93 -2.73 4.94 13.35
C LEU A 93 -2.45 3.52 12.81
N GLY A 94 -1.20 3.07 12.88
CA GLY A 94 -0.71 1.80 12.36
C GLY A 94 -0.23 0.86 13.48
N VAL A 95 0.92 0.24 13.25
CA VAL A 95 1.55 -0.77 14.14
C VAL A 95 3.03 -0.46 14.37
N GLY A 96 3.38 0.83 14.46
CA GLY A 96 4.78 1.25 14.43
C GLY A 96 5.65 0.66 15.53
N LEU A 97 5.14 0.47 16.76
CA LEU A 97 5.92 -0.17 17.82
C LEU A 97 5.98 -1.70 17.68
N GLU A 98 4.96 -2.31 17.09
CA GLU A 98 4.91 -3.75 16.82
C GLU A 98 5.49 -4.14 15.46
N TRP A 99 6.01 -3.19 14.67
CA TRP A 99 6.46 -3.44 13.30
C TRP A 99 7.54 -4.52 13.23
N GLU A 100 8.55 -4.45 14.10
CA GLU A 100 9.60 -5.48 14.19
C GLU A 100 9.07 -6.82 14.72
N ASP A 101 7.97 -6.82 15.47
CA ASP A 101 7.34 -8.03 16.01
C ASP A 101 6.45 -8.75 14.97
N VAL A 102 5.89 -8.00 14.00
CA VAL A 102 5.05 -8.52 12.92
C VAL A 102 5.81 -8.71 11.60
N GLY A 103 7.00 -8.12 11.50
CA GLY A 103 7.81 -8.04 10.28
C GLY A 103 9.04 -8.96 10.24
N VAL A 104 9.57 -9.14 9.04
CA VAL A 104 10.78 -9.95 8.75
C VAL A 104 12.06 -9.10 8.77
N THR A 105 11.92 -7.78 8.88
CA THR A 105 12.96 -6.79 8.59
C THR A 105 13.02 -5.73 9.69
N SER A 106 14.22 -5.28 10.07
CA SER A 106 14.39 -4.22 11.08
C SER A 106 13.86 -2.86 10.64
N ASP A 107 13.65 -1.96 11.60
CA ASP A 107 13.22 -0.58 11.32
C ASP A 107 14.16 0.15 10.36
N GLU A 108 15.48 -0.03 10.52
CA GLU A 108 16.49 0.60 9.67
C GLU A 108 16.33 0.17 8.21
N VAL A 109 16.23 -1.13 7.96
CA VAL A 109 16.08 -1.66 6.60
C VAL A 109 14.71 -1.31 6.02
N THR A 110 13.66 -1.30 6.85
CA THR A 110 12.32 -0.88 6.43
C THR A 110 12.31 0.60 6.04
N PHE A 111 12.97 1.47 6.81
CA PHE A 111 13.06 2.89 6.51
C PHE A 111 13.80 3.16 5.19
N GLU A 112 14.91 2.46 4.95
CA GLU A 112 15.63 2.52 3.67
C GLU A 112 14.76 2.07 2.49
N ALA A 113 14.05 0.95 2.65
CA ALA A 113 13.11 0.43 1.67
C ALA A 113 12.00 1.44 1.36
N MET A 114 11.37 2.02 2.40
CA MET A 114 10.35 3.06 2.27
C MET A 114 10.85 4.25 1.45
N ARG A 115 12.06 4.77 1.73
CA ARG A 115 12.64 5.89 0.97
C ARG A 115 12.90 5.53 -0.49
N SER A 116 13.37 4.31 -0.75
CA SER A 116 13.59 3.83 -2.12
C SER A 116 12.27 3.72 -2.90
N VAL A 117 11.21 3.18 -2.29
CA VAL A 117 9.89 3.11 -2.93
C VAL A 117 9.32 4.50 -3.18
N GLN A 118 9.43 5.44 -2.23
CA GLN A 118 9.01 6.83 -2.42
C GLN A 118 9.64 7.44 -3.68
N ILE A 119 10.94 7.24 -3.87
CA ILE A 119 11.65 7.70 -5.07
C ILE A 119 11.08 7.02 -6.32
N LYS A 120 10.88 5.70 -6.31
CA LYS A 120 10.35 4.96 -7.47
C LYS A 120 8.95 5.41 -7.86
N VAL A 121 8.04 5.56 -6.89
CA VAL A 121 6.66 5.99 -7.12
C VAL A 121 6.61 7.44 -7.63
N THR A 122 7.42 8.34 -7.05
CA THR A 122 7.42 9.77 -7.46
C THR A 122 8.14 10.02 -8.78
N THR A 123 9.20 9.27 -9.09
CA THR A 123 9.99 9.44 -10.33
C THR A 123 9.21 9.00 -11.56
N HIS A 124 8.25 8.08 -11.42
CA HIS A 124 7.39 7.67 -12.53
C HIS A 124 6.23 8.65 -12.81
N HIS A 125 6.29 9.89 -12.26
CA HIS A 125 5.32 10.98 -12.45
C HIS A 125 3.90 10.48 -12.70
N ILE A 126 3.41 9.77 -11.69
CA ILE A 126 2.00 9.48 -11.56
C ILE A 126 1.31 10.81 -11.18
N ALA A 127 0.97 11.61 -12.20
CA ALA A 127 0.20 12.85 -12.06
C ALA A 127 -1.27 12.55 -12.34
#